data_AF-A0A845DU01-F1
#
_entry.id   AF-A0A845DU01-F1
#
_cell.length_a   1.000
_cell.length_b   1.000
_cell.length_c   1.000
_cell.angle_alpha   90.00
_cell.angle_beta   90.00
_cell.angle_gamma   90.00
#
_symmetry.space_group_name_H-M   'P 1'
#
loop_
_entity.id
_entity.type
_entity.pdbx_description
1 polymer ?
#
loop_
_entity_poly.entity_id
_entity_poly.type
_entity_poly.pdbx_seq_one_letter_code
_entity_poly.pdbx_strand_id
1 'polypeptide(L)'
;MEKQPLKMHSYPGMAVVIGSGFEGEINFMSAGWHSFLSMDPPMYGAAVGRERYTYQLIKQSGAFTIHFLPFEEAAFIQYAGSISGVDTNKASSFGQQWKRGENGSPVLESAYLTYECEVDQMIPTGDHDWVTGTITACSYIPEFFNEKGLPDFQNLHIPLYLGRSEYIKLDEKIKKQSFIDPLSYKKS
;
A
#
# COMPACT_ATOMS: atom_id res chain seq x y z
N MET A 1 -29.87 23.29 16.99
CA MET A 1 -29.44 22.83 15.64
C MET A 1 -28.86 21.44 15.82
N GLU A 2 -29.43 20.44 15.17
CA GLU A 2 -28.94 19.06 15.23
C GLU A 2 -27.61 18.98 14.47
N LYS A 3 -26.54 18.51 15.13
CA LYS A 3 -25.23 18.36 14.48
C LYS A 3 -25.32 17.22 13.47
N GLN A 4 -24.85 17.45 12.25
CA GLN A 4 -24.73 16.40 11.26
C GLN A 4 -23.76 15.31 11.76
N PRO A 5 -23.99 14.03 11.39
CA PRO A 5 -23.08 12.95 11.73
C PRO A 5 -21.73 13.14 11.02
N LEU A 6 -20.66 12.74 11.69
CA LEU A 6 -19.31 12.77 11.14
C LEU A 6 -19.24 11.89 9.88
N LYS A 7 -18.75 12.44 8.77
CA LYS A 7 -18.40 11.71 7.56
C LYS A 7 -16.89 11.72 7.38
N MET A 8 -16.24 10.60 7.70
CA MET A 8 -14.82 10.39 7.39
C MET A 8 -14.69 9.94 5.93
N HIS A 9 -14.51 10.89 5.01
CA HIS A 9 -14.56 10.63 3.57
C HIS A 9 -13.59 11.58 2.83
N SER A 10 -12.57 11.04 2.15
CA SER A 10 -11.58 11.78 1.36
C SER A 10 -11.35 11.19 -0.04
N TYR A 11 -12.36 10.48 -0.56
CA TYR A 11 -12.29 9.56 -1.69
C TYR A 11 -12.37 10.22 -3.08
N PRO A 12 -11.92 9.51 -4.15
CA PRO A 12 -11.38 8.14 -4.11
C PRO A 12 -9.92 8.10 -3.64
N GLY A 13 -9.59 7.03 -2.91
CA GLY A 13 -8.26 6.82 -2.33
C GLY A 13 -7.60 5.57 -2.91
N MET A 14 -6.28 5.53 -2.97
CA MET A 14 -5.56 4.31 -3.28
C MET A 14 -5.54 3.42 -2.04
N ALA A 15 -5.66 2.11 -2.21
CA ALA A 15 -5.40 1.14 -1.15
C ALA A 15 -4.11 0.39 -1.48
N VAL A 16 -3.27 0.22 -0.47
CA VAL A 16 -2.06 -0.61 -0.55
C VAL A 16 -2.27 -1.90 0.21
N VAL A 17 -1.48 -2.93 -0.11
CA VAL A 17 -1.40 -4.16 0.69
C VAL A 17 -0.10 -4.16 1.47
N ILE A 18 -0.20 -4.24 2.80
CA ILE A 18 0.92 -4.36 3.72
C ILE A 18 1.22 -5.83 3.97
N GLY A 19 2.45 -6.26 3.72
CA GLY A 19 2.96 -7.58 4.08
C GLY A 19 3.93 -7.52 5.25
N SER A 20 3.93 -8.54 6.11
CA SER A 20 4.97 -8.75 7.12
C SER A 20 5.02 -10.22 7.53
N GLY A 21 6.12 -10.66 8.12
CA GLY A 21 6.33 -12.03 8.56
C GLY A 21 7.33 -12.18 9.69
N PHE A 22 7.11 -13.17 10.55
CA PHE A 22 7.94 -13.47 11.71
C PHE A 22 7.88 -14.98 12.00
N GLU A 23 9.03 -15.61 12.27
CA GLU A 23 9.13 -17.04 12.64
C GLU A 23 8.40 -18.04 11.70
N GLY A 24 8.35 -17.73 10.40
CA GLY A 24 7.72 -18.59 9.39
C GLY A 24 6.25 -18.27 9.11
N GLU A 25 5.63 -17.45 9.97
CA GLU A 25 4.31 -16.89 9.73
C GLU A 25 4.40 -15.65 8.83
N ILE A 26 3.41 -15.49 7.96
CA ILE A 26 3.26 -14.31 7.11
C ILE A 26 1.81 -13.85 7.07
N ASN A 27 1.58 -12.56 6.87
CA ASN A 27 0.24 -12.05 6.60
C ASN A 27 0.26 -10.83 5.70
N PHE A 28 -0.87 -10.64 5.02
CA PHE A 28 -1.15 -9.47 4.20
C PHE A 28 -2.42 -8.77 4.72
N MET A 29 -2.43 -7.44 4.71
CA MET A 29 -3.62 -6.65 5.00
C MET A 29 -3.72 -5.44 4.08
N SER A 30 -4.93 -5.01 3.78
CA SER A 30 -5.12 -3.78 3.01
C SER A 30 -5.19 -2.57 3.94
N ALA A 31 -4.57 -1.47 3.52
CA ALA A 31 -4.58 -0.19 4.21
C ALA A 31 -4.93 0.93 3.22
N GLY A 32 -5.95 1.73 3.57
CA GLY A 32 -6.30 2.95 2.82
C GLY A 32 -5.70 4.23 3.42
N TRP A 33 -5.06 4.14 4.59
CA TRP A 33 -4.44 5.27 5.28
C TRP A 33 -2.93 5.09 5.27
N HIS A 34 -2.26 5.69 4.29
CA HIS A 34 -0.82 5.57 4.07
C HIS A 34 -0.26 6.81 3.38
N SER A 35 1.05 7.04 3.49
CA SER A 35 1.70 8.19 2.86
C SER A 35 3.22 8.06 2.76
N PHE A 36 3.81 8.83 1.84
CA PHE A 36 5.23 9.19 1.92
C PHE A 36 5.44 10.12 3.11
N LEU A 37 6.56 9.95 3.83
CA LEU A 37 6.86 10.72 5.04
C LEU A 37 8.11 11.58 4.89
N SER A 38 9.08 11.14 4.10
CA SER A 38 10.35 11.83 3.90
C SER A 38 10.98 11.43 2.56
N MET A 39 11.76 12.36 1.99
CA MET A 39 12.57 12.13 0.78
C MET A 39 14.01 11.68 1.12
N ASP A 40 14.62 12.26 2.16
CA ASP A 40 15.98 11.94 2.60
C ASP A 40 16.05 11.96 4.15
N PRO A 41 16.08 10.79 4.82
CA PRO A 41 16.01 9.45 4.23
C PRO A 41 14.64 9.17 3.60
N PRO A 42 14.53 8.25 2.62
CA PRO A 42 13.25 7.90 2.00
C PRO A 42 12.39 7.13 3.00
N MET A 43 11.22 7.66 3.34
CA MET A 43 10.33 7.04 4.32
C MET A 43 8.89 6.91 3.82
N TYR A 44 8.26 5.81 4.23
CA TYR A 44 6.86 5.52 3.97
C TYR A 44 6.17 5.07 5.26
N GLY A 45 4.84 5.21 5.33
CA GLY A 45 4.11 4.69 6.48
C GLY A 45 2.63 4.48 6.21
N ALA A 46 2.00 3.81 7.16
CA ALA A 46 0.57 3.51 7.15
C ALA A 46 0.00 3.47 8.57
N ALA A 47 -1.27 3.83 8.70
CA ALA A 47 -2.03 3.59 9.93
C ALA A 47 -2.46 2.12 9.98
N VAL A 48 -2.08 1.44 11.07
CA VAL A 48 -2.39 0.01 11.27
C VAL A 48 -3.13 -0.14 12.60
N GLY A 49 -4.30 -0.78 12.55
CA GLY A 49 -5.09 -1.10 13.76
C GLY A 49 -4.35 -2.11 14.63
N ARG A 50 -4.28 -1.87 15.94
CA ARG A 50 -3.53 -2.72 16.89
C ARG A 50 -4.09 -4.14 17.00
N GLU A 51 -5.37 -4.31 16.65
CA GLU A 51 -6.08 -5.58 16.60
C GLU A 51 -5.71 -6.43 15.37
N ARG A 52 -5.03 -5.86 14.38
CA ARG A 52 -4.67 -6.57 13.14
C ARG A 52 -3.52 -7.52 13.39
N TYR A 53 -3.62 -8.73 12.85
CA TYR A 53 -2.53 -9.71 12.94
C TYR A 53 -1.22 -9.18 12.32
N THR A 54 -1.31 -8.43 11.21
CA THR A 54 -0.14 -7.80 10.59
C THR A 54 0.56 -6.82 11.54
N TYR A 55 -0.17 -6.11 12.41
CA TYR A 55 0.45 -5.23 13.42
C TYR A 55 1.40 -6.01 14.35
N GLN A 56 1.00 -7.21 14.78
CA GLN A 56 1.83 -8.04 15.65
C GLN A 56 3.09 -8.52 14.91
N LEU A 57 2.93 -8.97 13.66
CA LEU A 57 4.07 -9.39 12.83
C LEU A 57 5.06 -8.24 12.60
N ILE A 58 4.59 -7.04 12.27
CA ILE A 58 5.44 -5.84 12.11
C ILE A 58 6.21 -5.55 13.41
N LYS A 59 5.51 -5.58 14.55
CA LYS A 59 6.10 -5.30 15.85
C LYS A 59 7.18 -6.33 16.23
N GLN A 60 7.02 -7.59 15.83
CA GLN A 60 7.95 -8.67 16.12
C GLN A 60 9.14 -8.70 15.14
N SER A 61 8.89 -8.47 13.85
CA SER A 61 9.91 -8.55 12.81
C SER A 61 10.73 -7.27 12.66
N GLY A 62 10.16 -6.11 13.02
CA GLY A 62 10.75 -4.81 12.72
C GLY A 62 10.75 -4.45 11.23
N ALA A 63 9.99 -5.18 10.40
CA ALA A 63 10.01 -5.03 8.95
C ALA A 63 8.63 -5.24 8.31
N PHE A 64 8.38 -4.54 7.21
CA PHE A 64 7.16 -4.68 6.43
C PHE A 64 7.38 -4.35 4.96
N THR A 65 6.41 -4.72 4.13
CA THR A 65 6.34 -4.41 2.71
C THR A 65 5.08 -3.62 2.41
N ILE A 66 5.15 -2.65 1.51
CA ILE A 66 4.01 -1.90 0.97
C ILE A 66 3.89 -2.25 -0.50
N HIS A 67 2.78 -2.87 -0.89
CA HIS A 67 2.51 -3.28 -2.26
C HIS A 67 1.43 -2.41 -2.87
N PHE A 68 1.73 -1.94 -4.08
CA PHE A 68 0.75 -1.33 -4.96
C PHE A 68 0.36 -2.38 -6.00
N LEU A 69 -0.92 -2.78 -5.98
CA LEU A 69 -1.44 -3.82 -6.86
C LEU A 69 -2.32 -3.20 -7.96
N PRO A 70 -2.34 -3.79 -9.18
CA PRO A 70 -3.18 -3.31 -10.27
C PRO A 70 -4.67 -3.58 -9.98
N PHE A 71 -5.55 -2.99 -10.78
CA PHE A 71 -7.01 -3.11 -10.60
C PHE A 71 -7.49 -4.56 -10.71
N GLU A 72 -6.80 -5.36 -11.50
CA GLU A 72 -7.03 -6.79 -11.66
C GLU A 72 -6.93 -7.55 -10.32
N GLU A 73 -6.17 -7.02 -9.37
CA GLU A 73 -6.00 -7.56 -8.01
C GLU A 73 -6.96 -6.94 -6.99
N ALA A 74 -7.93 -6.09 -7.40
CA ALA A 74 -8.84 -5.41 -6.48
C ALA A 74 -9.64 -6.39 -5.60
N ALA A 75 -9.93 -7.59 -6.10
CA ALA A 75 -10.58 -8.64 -5.31
C ALA A 75 -9.67 -9.12 -4.16
N PHE A 76 -8.36 -9.27 -4.40
CA PHE A 76 -7.40 -9.60 -3.36
C PHE A 76 -7.20 -8.44 -2.37
N ILE A 77 -7.12 -7.19 -2.86
CA ILE A 77 -7.08 -6.00 -2.00
C ILE A 77 -8.29 -6.00 -1.06
N GLN A 78 -9.50 -6.26 -1.57
CA GLN A 78 -10.68 -6.32 -0.73
C GLN A 78 -10.61 -7.47 0.28
N TYR A 79 -10.21 -8.66 -0.19
CA TYR A 79 -10.09 -9.87 0.64
C TYR A 79 -9.09 -9.67 1.80
N ALA A 80 -7.90 -9.15 1.52
CA ALA A 80 -6.84 -8.93 2.49
C ALA A 80 -7.26 -7.96 3.61
N GLY A 81 -8.13 -6.99 3.32
CA GLY A 81 -8.71 -6.07 4.31
C GLY A 81 -9.91 -6.61 5.10
N SER A 82 -10.59 -7.64 4.59
CA SER A 82 -11.90 -8.10 5.12
C SER A 82 -11.81 -9.25 6.11
N ILE A 83 -10.76 -10.06 6.05
CA ILE A 83 -10.61 -11.27 6.86
C ILE A 83 -9.41 -11.14 7.80
N SER A 84 -9.52 -11.71 9.00
CA SER A 84 -8.38 -11.83 9.92
C SER A 84 -7.31 -12.77 9.36
N GLY A 85 -6.04 -12.48 9.63
CA GLY A 85 -4.93 -13.37 9.24
C GLY A 85 -4.57 -14.41 10.30
N VAL A 86 -5.19 -14.37 11.49
CA VAL A 86 -4.80 -15.21 12.64
C VAL A 86 -4.88 -16.71 12.33
N ASP A 87 -5.97 -17.14 11.68
CA ASP A 87 -6.22 -18.55 11.35
C ASP A 87 -6.24 -18.79 9.84
N THR A 88 -5.69 -17.85 9.04
CA THR A 88 -5.83 -17.90 7.58
C THR A 88 -4.59 -17.34 6.89
N ASN A 89 -3.89 -18.22 6.17
CA ASN A 89 -2.88 -17.79 5.21
C ASN A 89 -3.58 -17.20 3.98
N LYS A 90 -3.79 -15.88 4.01
CA LYS A 90 -4.58 -15.17 2.99
C LYS A 90 -4.00 -15.28 1.58
N ALA A 91 -2.67 -15.35 1.45
CA ALA A 91 -2.04 -15.51 0.15
C ALA A 91 -2.40 -16.86 -0.45
N SER A 92 -2.21 -17.94 0.30
CA SER A 92 -2.57 -19.29 -0.14
C SER A 92 -4.06 -19.44 -0.41
N SER A 93 -4.92 -18.89 0.46
CA SER A 93 -6.38 -18.95 0.29
C SER A 93 -6.89 -18.22 -0.97
N PHE A 94 -6.17 -17.20 -1.43
CA PHE A 94 -6.52 -16.44 -2.63
C PHE A 94 -5.69 -16.83 -3.86
N GLY A 95 -4.72 -17.74 -3.71
CA GLY A 95 -3.81 -18.15 -4.79
C GLY A 95 -2.71 -17.15 -5.15
N GLN A 96 -2.43 -16.18 -4.28
CA GLN A 96 -1.37 -15.19 -4.49
C GLN A 96 0.02 -15.82 -4.35
N GLN A 97 0.89 -15.51 -5.31
CA GLN A 97 2.31 -15.86 -5.24
C GLN A 97 3.08 -14.76 -4.51
N TRP A 98 4.04 -15.18 -3.69
CA TRP A 98 4.92 -14.28 -2.98
C TRP A 98 6.29 -14.90 -2.83
N LYS A 99 7.29 -14.03 -2.67
CA LYS A 99 8.69 -14.40 -2.38
C LYS A 99 9.18 -13.65 -1.15
N ARG A 100 10.27 -14.13 -0.57
CA ARG A 100 10.93 -13.43 0.53
C ARG A 100 11.70 -12.22 -0.02
N GLY A 101 11.44 -11.04 0.54
CA GLY A 101 12.18 -9.81 0.24
C GLY A 101 13.57 -9.77 0.88
N GLU A 102 14.31 -8.72 0.58
CA GLU A 102 15.63 -8.44 1.15
C GLU A 102 15.58 -8.24 2.67
N ASN A 103 14.53 -7.59 3.18
CA ASN A 103 14.31 -7.41 4.63
C ASN A 103 13.65 -8.63 5.31
N GLY A 104 13.45 -9.73 4.58
CA GLY A 104 12.81 -10.95 5.07
C GLY A 104 11.29 -10.95 5.05
N SER A 105 10.63 -9.81 4.82
CA SER A 105 9.17 -9.70 4.71
C SER A 105 8.65 -10.32 3.40
N PRO A 106 7.37 -10.74 3.33
CA PRO A 106 6.81 -11.31 2.12
C PRO A 106 6.53 -10.23 1.06
N VAL A 107 6.92 -10.50 -0.18
CA VAL A 107 6.75 -9.63 -1.37
C VAL A 107 5.81 -10.30 -2.37
N LEU A 108 4.67 -9.67 -2.67
CA LEU A 108 3.71 -10.14 -3.67
C LEU A 108 4.26 -9.98 -5.08
N GLU A 109 4.19 -11.03 -5.90
CA GLU A 109 4.67 -10.99 -7.29
C GLU A 109 3.75 -10.19 -8.22
N SER A 110 2.48 -10.05 -7.85
CA SER A 110 1.47 -9.28 -8.60
C SER A 110 1.58 -7.76 -8.40
N ALA A 111 2.47 -7.30 -7.52
CA ALA A 111 2.65 -5.88 -7.24
C ALA A 111 3.40 -5.16 -8.37
N TYR A 112 2.82 -4.08 -8.90
CA TYR A 112 3.51 -3.24 -9.88
C TYR A 112 4.61 -2.39 -9.26
N LEU A 113 4.52 -2.14 -7.95
CA LEU A 113 5.51 -1.44 -7.14
C LEU A 113 5.47 -1.99 -5.72
N THR A 114 6.63 -2.28 -5.16
CA THR A 114 6.80 -2.68 -3.77
C THR A 114 7.88 -1.86 -3.09
N TYR A 115 7.59 -1.37 -1.90
CA TYR A 115 8.60 -0.86 -0.97
C TYR A 115 8.84 -1.87 0.14
N GLU A 116 10.09 -2.19 0.39
CA GLU A 116 10.52 -2.89 1.59
C GLU A 116 10.95 -1.86 2.62
N CYS A 117 10.37 -1.92 3.81
CA CYS A 117 10.57 -0.94 4.87
C CYS A 117 11.08 -1.60 6.15
N GLU A 118 12.09 -0.98 6.77
CA GLU A 118 12.45 -1.25 8.17
C GLU A 118 11.72 -0.25 9.07
N VAL A 119 11.13 -0.74 10.16
CA VAL A 119 10.35 0.09 11.08
C VAL A 119 11.26 1.13 11.75
N ASP A 120 10.88 2.40 11.63
CA ASP A 120 11.48 3.50 12.37
C ASP A 120 10.73 3.73 13.69
N GLN A 121 9.43 4.01 13.61
CA GLN A 121 8.55 4.26 14.76
C GLN A 121 7.15 3.71 14.55
N MET A 122 6.49 3.30 15.63
CA MET A 122 5.06 2.98 15.69
C MET A 122 4.39 3.99 16.63
N ILE A 123 3.75 5.01 16.07
CA ILE A 123 3.28 6.20 16.80
C ILE A 123 1.79 6.05 17.11
N PRO A 124 1.34 6.07 18.38
CA PRO A 124 -0.07 5.94 18.71
C PRO A 124 -0.95 7.07 18.18
N THR A 125 -2.00 6.74 17.43
CA THR A 125 -2.97 7.67 16.86
C THR A 125 -4.41 7.16 17.05
N GLY A 126 -4.96 7.30 18.25
CA GLY A 126 -6.30 6.79 18.57
C GLY A 126 -6.34 5.27 18.67
N ASP A 127 -7.13 4.61 17.84
CA ASP A 127 -7.24 3.14 17.75
C ASP A 127 -6.21 2.49 16.80
N HIS A 128 -5.54 3.29 15.97
CA HIS A 128 -4.43 2.86 15.11
C HIS A 128 -3.11 3.36 15.66
N ASP A 129 -2.01 2.74 15.22
CA ASP A 129 -0.69 3.34 15.29
C ASP A 129 -0.22 3.68 13.87
N TRP A 130 0.41 4.83 13.73
CA TRP A 130 1.10 5.22 12.51
C TRP A 130 2.45 4.52 12.48
N VAL A 131 2.54 3.44 11.69
CA VAL A 131 3.77 2.70 11.45
C VAL A 131 4.56 3.44 10.39
N THR A 132 5.76 3.87 10.76
CA THR A 132 6.72 4.55 9.88
C THR A 132 7.87 3.62 9.60
N GLY A 133 8.43 3.68 8.40
CA GLY A 133 9.62 2.93 8.06
C GLY A 133 10.47 3.61 7.01
N THR A 134 11.78 3.36 7.10
CA THR A 134 12.74 3.73 6.07
C THR A 134 12.65 2.73 4.94
N ILE A 135 12.53 3.21 3.69
CA ILE A 135 12.51 2.37 2.51
C ILE A 135 13.94 1.87 2.27
N THR A 136 14.16 0.57 2.41
CA THR A 136 15.48 -0.07 2.24
C THR A 136 15.64 -0.74 0.88
N ALA A 137 14.55 -1.20 0.28
CA ALA A 137 14.54 -1.72 -1.09
C ALA A 137 13.26 -1.33 -1.85
N CYS A 138 13.35 -1.30 -3.17
CA CYS A 138 12.26 -1.00 -4.08
C CYS A 138 12.31 -1.96 -5.27
N SER A 139 11.16 -2.55 -5.61
CA SER A 139 11.00 -3.34 -6.83
C SER A 139 9.75 -2.90 -7.58
N TYR A 140 9.79 -2.96 -8.91
CA TYR A 140 8.69 -2.54 -9.76
C TYR A 140 8.71 -3.30 -11.09
N ILE A 141 7.58 -3.34 -11.78
CA ILE A 141 7.43 -3.95 -13.11
C ILE A 141 7.63 -2.85 -14.16
N PRO A 142 8.75 -2.83 -14.92
CA PRO A 142 9.09 -1.72 -15.81
C PRO A 142 8.02 -1.39 -16.85
N GLU A 143 7.29 -2.40 -17.34
CA GLU A 143 6.24 -2.28 -18.36
C GLU A 143 5.04 -1.44 -17.90
N PHE A 144 4.88 -1.24 -16.59
CA PHE A 144 3.82 -0.41 -16.01
C PHE A 144 4.21 1.06 -15.85
N PHE A 145 5.42 1.45 -16.27
CA PHE A 145 5.91 2.83 -16.20
C PHE A 145 6.39 3.30 -17.57
N ASN A 146 6.13 4.57 -17.89
CA ASN A 146 6.65 5.21 -19.09
C ASN A 146 8.08 5.74 -18.87
N GLU A 147 8.69 6.27 -19.94
CA GLU A 147 10.06 6.84 -19.93
C GLU A 147 10.29 7.96 -18.90
N LYS A 148 9.22 8.58 -18.37
CA LYS A 148 9.29 9.62 -17.33
C LYS A 148 9.19 9.03 -15.91
N GLY A 149 9.13 7.71 -15.76
CA GLY A 149 8.93 7.02 -14.48
C GLY A 149 7.51 7.19 -13.91
N LEU A 150 6.55 7.64 -14.72
CA LEU A 150 5.14 7.75 -14.32
C LEU A 150 4.37 6.49 -14.76
N PRO A 151 3.24 6.16 -14.10
CA PRO A 151 2.34 5.11 -14.56
C PRO A 151 2.02 5.21 -16.06
N ASP A 152 2.16 4.09 -16.76
CA ASP A 152 1.65 3.91 -18.11
C ASP A 152 0.23 3.35 -18.05
N PHE A 153 -0.77 4.22 -18.22
CA PHE A 153 -2.17 3.85 -18.13
C PHE A 153 -2.67 2.94 -19.26
N GLN A 154 -1.88 2.67 -20.30
CA GLN A 154 -2.22 1.65 -21.30
C GLN A 154 -1.98 0.23 -20.78
N ASN A 155 -0.98 0.06 -19.91
CA ASN A 155 -0.58 -1.24 -19.38
C ASN A 155 -0.98 -1.43 -17.92
N LEU A 156 -1.05 -0.33 -17.15
CA LEU A 156 -1.38 -0.32 -15.73
C LEU A 156 -2.75 0.30 -15.47
N HIS A 157 -3.59 -0.46 -14.79
CA HIS A 157 -4.85 0.04 -14.25
C HIS A 157 -4.75 0.17 -12.74
N ILE A 158 -5.01 1.36 -12.19
CA ILE A 158 -4.89 1.59 -10.75
C ILE A 158 -6.26 1.47 -10.08
N PRO A 159 -6.41 0.65 -9.01
CA PRO A 159 -7.64 0.59 -8.24
C PRO A 159 -7.73 1.77 -7.28
N LEU A 160 -8.80 2.57 -7.42
CA LEU A 160 -9.14 3.62 -6.48
C LEU A 160 -10.36 3.20 -5.66
N TYR A 161 -10.16 2.97 -4.38
CA TYR A 161 -11.19 2.60 -3.43
C TYR A 161 -12.14 3.78 -3.19
N LEU A 162 -13.45 3.53 -3.15
CA LEU A 162 -14.51 4.50 -2.80
C LEU A 162 -15.06 4.31 -1.38
N GLY A 163 -14.76 3.18 -0.75
CA GLY A 163 -15.44 2.71 0.45
C GLY A 163 -16.43 1.58 0.13
N ARG A 164 -16.82 0.83 1.16
CA ARG A 164 -17.88 -0.19 1.10
C ARG A 164 -17.65 -1.24 0.00
N SER A 165 -16.40 -1.65 -0.18
CA SER A 165 -15.99 -2.64 -1.20
C SER A 165 -16.17 -2.19 -2.66
N GLU A 166 -16.34 -0.89 -2.91
CA GLU A 166 -16.43 -0.33 -4.26
C GLU A 166 -15.07 0.25 -4.70
N TYR A 167 -14.70 -0.02 -5.96
CA TYR A 167 -13.45 0.43 -6.58
C TYR A 167 -13.72 1.04 -7.96
N ILE A 168 -13.01 2.12 -8.28
CA ILE A 168 -12.91 2.71 -9.61
C ILE A 168 -11.62 2.21 -10.26
N LYS A 169 -11.73 1.86 -11.54
CA LYS A 169 -10.58 1.58 -12.40
C LYS A 169 -10.04 2.89 -12.98
N LEU A 170 -8.81 3.26 -12.62
CA LEU A 170 -8.07 4.36 -13.22
C LEU A 170 -7.26 3.83 -14.41
N ASP A 171 -7.64 4.19 -15.63
CA ASP A 171 -7.08 3.70 -16.88
C ASP A 171 -6.85 4.84 -17.90
N GLU A 172 -6.53 4.51 -19.15
CA GLU A 172 -6.23 5.46 -20.22
C GLU A 172 -7.38 6.40 -20.61
N LYS A 173 -8.62 6.09 -20.20
CA LYS A 173 -9.83 6.84 -20.59
C LYS A 173 -10.04 8.10 -19.76
N ILE A 174 -9.26 8.28 -18.70
CA ILE A 174 -9.36 9.45 -17.83
C ILE A 174 -8.75 10.70 -18.48
N LYS A 175 -9.29 11.85 -18.12
CA LYS A 175 -8.72 13.14 -18.54
C LYS A 175 -7.44 13.44 -17.75
N LYS A 176 -6.31 13.53 -18.45
CA LYS A 176 -5.04 14.04 -17.92
C LYS A 176 -4.85 15.50 -18.30
N GLN A 177 -4.39 16.31 -17.35
CA GLN A 177 -4.04 17.72 -17.58
C GLN A 177 -2.72 18.04 -16.88
N SER A 178 -1.81 18.71 -17.60
CA SER A 178 -0.55 19.22 -17.04
C SER A 178 -0.70 20.71 -16.73
N PHE A 179 -0.21 21.15 -15.57
CA PHE A 179 -0.37 22.54 -15.11
C PHE A 179 0.92 23.37 -15.20
N ILE A 180 2.08 22.73 -15.08
CA ILE A 180 3.40 23.39 -15.17
C ILE A 180 4.34 22.50 -15.99
N ASP A 181 5.18 23.10 -16.82
CA ASP A 181 6.27 22.39 -17.49
C ASP A 181 7.37 22.07 -16.45
N PRO A 182 7.72 20.80 -16.21
CA PRO A 182 8.79 20.44 -15.28
C PRO A 182 10.12 21.13 -15.57
N LEU A 183 10.35 21.55 -16.83
CA LEU A 183 11.56 22.24 -17.27
C LEU A 183 11.57 23.75 -16.96
N SER A 184 10.46 24.33 -16.51
CA SER A 184 10.41 25.77 -16.18
C SER A 184 10.98 26.11 -14.80
N TYR A 185 11.29 25.11 -13.96
CA TYR A 185 11.96 25.33 -12.69
C TYR A 185 13.49 25.34 -12.88
N LYS A 186 14.07 26.54 -12.95
CA LYS A 186 15.46 26.71 -12.54
C LYS A 186 15.53 26.36 -11.05
N LYS A 187 16.30 25.34 -10.67
CA LYS A 187 16.63 25.07 -9.27
C LYS A 187 17.12 26.38 -8.63
N SER A 188 16.39 26.89 -7.65
CA SER A 188 16.85 27.94 -6.73
C SER A 188 17.74 27.33 -5.67
#